data_AF-A0A1W1CZS6-F1
#
_entry.id   AF-A0A1W1CZS6-F1
#
_cell.length_a   1.000
_cell.length_b   1.000
_cell.length_c   1.000
_cell.angle_alpha   90.00
_cell.angle_beta   90.00
_cell.angle_gamma   90.00
#
_symmetry.space_group_name_H-M   'P 1'
#
loop_
_entity.id
_entity.type
_entity.pdbx_description
1 polymer ?
#
loop_
_entity_poly.entity_id
_entity_poly.type
_entity_poly.pdbx_seq_one_letter_code
_entity_poly.pdbx_strand_id
1 'polypeptide(L)' 'MEKKEVHLVKKVSKNLGMTYKELGAEIGYGESILRQSVSNNKMSLQLEKALELYLKNHELEKEINKIEDFKSYLKSFLK' A
#
# COMPACT_ATOMS: atom_id res chain seq x y z
N MET A 1 15.19 24.41 -3.79
CA MET A 1 15.52 23.07 -3.27
C MET A 1 14.65 22.07 -4.03
N GLU A 2 15.24 21.31 -4.95
CA GLU A 2 14.50 20.27 -5.69
C GLU A 2 13.94 19.23 -4.72
N LYS A 3 12.63 18.98 -4.80
CA LYS A 3 12.00 17.88 -4.05
C LYS A 3 12.53 16.58 -4.65
N LYS A 4 13.45 15.90 -3.93
CA LYS A 4 13.80 14.51 -4.26
C LYS A 4 12.53 13.67 -4.25
N GLU A 5 12.23 13.05 -5.37
CA GLU A 5 11.13 12.11 -5.50
C GLU A 5 11.30 10.97 -4.48
N VAL A 6 10.26 10.71 -3.69
CA VAL A 6 10.31 9.71 -2.62
C VAL A 6 10.12 8.33 -3.24
N HIS A 7 11.09 7.42 -3.03
CA HIS A 7 11.03 6.04 -3.50
C HIS A 7 9.70 5.35 -3.12
N LEU A 8 9.10 4.60 -4.05
CA LEU A 8 7.76 4.01 -3.89
C LEU A 8 7.64 3.17 -2.61
N VAL A 9 8.58 2.27 -2.33
CA VAL A 9 8.62 1.45 -1.10
C VAL A 9 8.51 2.31 0.17
N LYS A 10 9.24 3.43 0.25
CA LYS A 10 9.19 4.36 1.39
C LYS A 10 7.80 4.98 1.53
N LYS A 11 7.22 5.40 0.41
CA LYS A 11 5.89 6.01 0.35
C LYS A 11 4.83 5.02 0.83
N VAL A 12 4.84 3.79 0.32
CA VAL A 12 3.85 2.74 0.66
C VAL A 12 3.96 2.33 2.13
N SER A 13 5.16 1.99 2.59
CA SER A 13 5.42 1.64 3.99
C SER A 13 4.93 2.72 4.95
N LYS A 14 5.22 4.01 4.67
CA LYS A 14 4.74 5.12 5.49
C LYS A 14 3.22 5.29 5.44
N ASN A 15 2.62 5.19 4.25
CA ASN A 15 1.18 5.40 4.08
C ASN A 15 0.33 4.31 4.73
N LEU A 16 0.83 3.08 4.78
CA LEU A 16 0.16 1.94 5.40
C LEU A 16 0.58 1.70 6.86
N GLY A 17 1.54 2.48 7.37
CA GLY A 17 2.06 2.29 8.73
C GLY A 17 2.79 0.97 8.94
N MET A 18 3.35 0.39 7.87
CA MET A 18 4.01 -0.92 7.89
C MET A 18 5.52 -0.78 7.88
N THR A 19 6.22 -1.66 8.58
CA THR A 19 7.64 -1.89 8.40
C THR A 19 7.92 -2.52 7.03
N TYR A 20 9.18 -2.47 6.57
CA TYR A 20 9.55 -3.15 5.32
C TYR A 20 9.43 -4.67 5.40
N LYS A 21 9.50 -5.23 6.62
CA LYS A 21 9.30 -6.65 6.84
C LYS A 21 7.85 -7.05 6.60
N GLU A 22 6.91 -6.29 7.18
CA GLU A 22 5.48 -6.52 7.00
C GLU A 22 5.06 -6.27 5.55
N LEU A 23 5.43 -5.11 4.99
CA LEU A 23 5.12 -4.80 3.60
C LEU A 23 5.67 -5.87 2.65
N GLY A 24 6.91 -6.33 2.87
CA GLY A 24 7.52 -7.40 2.10
C GLY A 24 6.72 -8.70 2.18
N ALA A 25 6.31 -9.13 3.38
CA ALA A 25 5.53 -10.34 3.57
C ALA A 25 4.19 -10.31 2.79
N GLU A 26 3.51 -9.17 2.80
CA GLU A 26 2.23 -8.95 2.09
C GLU A 26 2.36 -9.07 0.58
N ILE A 27 3.49 -8.62 0.01
CA ILE A 27 3.73 -8.63 -1.44
C ILE A 27 4.62 -9.79 -1.91
N GLY A 28 5.00 -10.71 -1.02
CA GLY A 28 5.82 -11.88 -1.35
C GLY A 28 7.32 -11.61 -1.52
N TYR A 29 7.87 -10.60 -0.87
CA TYR A 29 9.29 -10.21 -0.92
C TYR A 29 9.96 -10.20 0.46
N GLY A 30 11.26 -10.48 0.50
CA GLY A 30 12.07 -10.32 1.70
C GLY A 30 12.35 -8.85 2.03
N GLU A 31 12.43 -8.51 3.32
CA GLU A 31 12.77 -7.17 3.83
C GLU A 31 14.07 -6.62 3.20
N SER A 32 15.07 -7.48 3.02
CA SER A 32 16.37 -7.11 2.45
C SER A 32 16.26 -6.59 1.01
N ILE A 33 15.31 -7.10 0.21
CA ILE A 33 15.06 -6.66 -1.17
C ILE A 33 14.47 -5.25 -1.15
N LEU A 34 13.51 -4.98 -0.24
CA LEU A 34 12.92 -3.66 -0.07
C LEU A 34 13.96 -2.65 0.42
N ARG A 35 14.82 -3.02 1.38
CA ARG A 35 15.92 -2.15 1.83
C ARG A 35 16.91 -1.83 0.71
N GLN A 36 17.30 -2.83 -0.08
CA GLN A 36 18.23 -2.66 -1.19
C GLN A 36 17.65 -1.80 -2.31
N SER A 37 16.36 -1.97 -2.64
CA SER A 37 15.74 -1.14 -3.68
C SER A 37 15.74 0.35 -3.28
N VAL A 38 15.44 0.62 -2.01
CA VAL A 38 15.47 1.95 -1.42
C VAL A 38 16.90 2.52 -1.33
N SER A 39 17.90 1.72 -0.95
CA SER A 39 19.29 2.19 -0.81
C SER A 39 19.93 2.48 -2.17
N ASN A 40 19.64 1.64 -3.15
CA ASN A 40 20.22 1.72 -4.49
C ASN A 40 19.39 2.60 -5.43
N ASN A 41 18.24 3.08 -4.96
CA ASN A 41 17.25 3.81 -5.74
C ASN A 41 16.90 3.10 -7.07
N LYS A 42 16.76 1.77 -7.00
CA LYS A 42 16.50 0.88 -8.14
C LYS A 42 15.46 -0.14 -7.73
N MET A 43 14.42 -0.30 -8.54
CA MET A 43 13.34 -1.24 -8.30
C MET A 43 13.12 -2.07 -9.56
N SER A 44 12.86 -3.37 -9.39
CA SER A 44 12.45 -4.20 -10.51
C SER A 44 10.99 -3.90 -10.89
N LEU A 45 10.65 -4.09 -12.16
CA LEU A 45 9.27 -3.90 -12.64
C LEU A 45 8.29 -4.81 -11.87
N GLN A 46 8.74 -6.00 -11.47
CA GLN A 46 7.94 -6.94 -10.69
C GLN A 46 7.62 -6.40 -9.29
N LEU A 47 8.60 -5.80 -8.60
CA LEU A 47 8.40 -5.21 -7.28
C LEU A 47 7.51 -3.96 -7.37
N GLU A 48 7.70 -3.15 -8.40
CA GLU A 48 6.84 -1.99 -8.67
C GLU A 48 5.37 -2.41 -8.85
N LYS A 49 5.11 -3.38 -9.73
CA LYS A 49 3.75 -3.87 -9.99
C LYS A 49 3.13 -4.52 -8.76
N ALA A 50 3.90 -5.25 -7.97
CA ALA A 50 3.41 -5.83 -6.72
C ALA A 50 2.95 -4.75 -5.74
N LEU A 51 3.72 -3.66 -5.59
CA LEU A 51 3.35 -2.52 -4.74
C LEU A 51 2.11 -1.77 -5.26
N GLU A 52 2.04 -1.53 -6.57
CA GLU A 52 0.88 -0.88 -7.20
C GLU A 52 -0.41 -1.68 -7.02
N LEU A 53 -0.35 -3.00 -7.25
CA LEU A 53 -1.49 -3.89 -7.06
C LEU A 53 -1.93 -3.93 -5.60
N TYR A 54 -0.97 -4.00 -4.66
CA TYR A 54 -1.28 -3.99 -3.24
C TYR A 54 -1.96 -2.68 -2.80
N LEU A 55 -1.47 -1.54 -3.28
CA LEU A 55 -2.12 -0.24 -3.04
C LEU A 55 -3.54 -0.20 -3.61
N LYS A 56 -3.73 -0.73 -4.82
CA LYS A 56 -5.05 -0.74 -5.46
C LYS A 56 -6.03 -1.61 -4.70
N ASN A 57 -5.60 -2.77 -4.21
CA ASN A 57 -6.42 -3.65 -3.38
C ASN A 57 -6.89 -2.92 -2.11
N HIS A 58 -5.99 -2.25 -1.41
CA HIS A 58 -6.34 -1.50 -0.20
C HIS A 58 -7.27 -0.31 -0.47
N GLU A 59 -7.17 0.33 -1.64
CA GLU A 59 -8.14 1.36 -2.08
C GLU A 59 -9.53 0.75 -2.33
N LEU A 60 -9.60 -0.39 -3.03
CA LEU A 60 -10.84 -1.09 -3.31
C LEU A 60 -11.52 -1.59 -2.02
N GLU A 61 -10.75 -2.11 -1.06
CA GLU A 61 -11.27 -2.50 0.26
C GLU A 61 -11.89 -1.31 1.00
N LYS A 62 -11.27 -0.13 0.92
CA LYS A 62 -11.85 1.10 1.48
C LYS A 62 -13.15 1.50 0.80
N GLU A 63 -13.24 1.36 -0.52
CA GLU A 63 -14.49 1.64 -1.26
C GLU A 63 -15.60 0.68 -0.87
N ILE A 64 -15.30 -0.62 -0.75
CA ILE A 64 -16.24 -1.64 -0.29
C ILE A 64 -16.74 -1.29 1.12
N ASN A 65 -15.84 -0.98 2.05
CA ASN A 65 -16.22 -0.64 3.43
C ASN A 65 -17.13 0.59 3.49
N LYS A 66 -16.86 1.64 2.69
CA LYS A 66 -17.75 2.81 2.60
C LYS A 66 -19.16 2.45 2.14
N ILE A 67 -19.28 1.54 1.18
CA ILE A 67 -20.57 1.08 0.66
C ILE A 67 -21.32 0.28 1.74
N GLU A 68 -20.63 -0.61 2.45
CA GLU A 68 -21.22 -1.39 3.52
C GLU A 68 -21.66 -0.51 4.70
N ASP A 69 -20.84 0.47 5.09
CA ASP A 69 -21.19 1.46 6.11
C ASP A 69 -22.45 2.24 5.69
N PHE A 70 -22.50 2.72 4.44
CA PHE A 70 -23.67 3.42 3.92
C PHE A 70 -24.95 2.55 3.96
N LYS A 71 -24.86 1.29 3.55
CA LYS A 71 -25.98 0.34 3.66
C LYS A 71 -26.42 0.14 5.11
N SER A 72 -25.47 0.05 6.03
CA SER A 72 -25.73 -0.08 7.46
C SER A 72 -26.51 1.13 7.99
N TYR A 73 -26.03 2.35 7.71
CA TYR A 73 -26.70 3.59 8.12
C TYR A 73 -28.12 3.71 7.54
N LEU A 74 -28.32 3.36 6.26
CA LEU A 74 -29.65 3.34 5.65
C LEU A 74 -30.60 2.36 6.37
N LYS A 75 -30.13 1.15 6.66
CA LYS A 75 -30.93 0.15 7.41
C LYS A 75 -31.30 0.63 8.80
N SER A 76 -30.38 1.30 9.50
CA SER A 76 -30.62 1.88 10.81
C SER A 76 -31.61 3.04 10.77
N PHE A 77 -31.62 3.83 9.68
CA PHE A 77 -32.53 4.97 9.53
C PHE A 77 -33.96 4.56 9.14
N LEU A 78 -34.11 3.49 8.37
CA LEU A 78 -35.41 3.00 7.89
C LEU A 78 -36.14 2.07 8.88
N LYS A 79 -35.53 1.78 10.03
CA LYS A 79 -36.09 0.93 11.10
C LYS A 79 -36.49 1.80 12.29
#